data_AF-A0A7Y4XCN0-F1
#
_entry.id   AF-A0A7Y4XCN0-F1
#
_cell.length_a   1.000
_cell.length_b   1.000
_cell.length_c   1.000
_cell.angle_alpha   90.00
_cell.angle_beta   90.00
_cell.angle_gamma   90.00
#
_symmetry.space_group_name_H-M   'P 1'
#
loop_
_entity.id
_entity.type
_entity.pdbx_description
1 polymer ?
#
loop_
_entity_poly.entity_id
_entity_poly.type
_entity_poly.pdbx_seq_one_letter_code
_entity_poly.pdbx_strand_id
1 'polypeptide(L)'
;QAAAWQESYEAFSTLWQAQGAAADKLPIHLRGELLGGLAVSAQRTGRAQEAAELVDRILTLMPDTPYGKVAKQWKENPASAKTVTITCLNCHEQGRLTTRMASLKQ
;
A
#
# COMPACT_ATOMS: atom_id res chain seq x y z
N GLN A 1 3.66 -15.44 -12.71
CA GLN A 1 3.03 -14.52 -11.73
C GLN A 1 3.74 -14.56 -10.37
N ALA A 2 4.02 -15.73 -9.78
CA ALA A 2 4.73 -15.80 -8.49
C ALA A 2 6.12 -15.11 -8.49
N ALA A 3 6.92 -15.28 -9.54
CA ALA A 3 8.22 -14.63 -9.67
C ALA A 3 8.16 -13.10 -9.63
N ALA A 4 7.17 -12.49 -10.31
CA ALA A 4 6.99 -11.04 -10.31
C ALA A 4 6.60 -10.49 -8.92
N TRP A 5 5.84 -11.25 -8.13
CA TRP A 5 5.52 -10.88 -6.75
C TRP A 5 6.72 -11.01 -5.82
N GLN A 6 7.59 -11.99 -6.07
CA GLN A 6 8.85 -12.13 -5.35
C GLN A 6 9.80 -10.95 -5.66
N GLU A 7 9.94 -10.57 -6.93
CA GLU A 7 10.70 -9.38 -7.33
C GLU A 7 10.12 -8.10 -6.70
N SER A 8 8.80 -7.96 -6.69
CA SER A 8 8.13 -6.83 -6.03
C SER A 8 8.43 -6.79 -4.53
N TYR A 9 8.39 -7.96 -3.86
CA TYR A 9 8.72 -8.07 -2.45
C TYR A 9 10.16 -7.61 -2.16
N GLU A 10 11.12 -8.05 -2.98
CA GLU A 10 12.53 -7.67 -2.85
C GLU A 10 12.75 -6.17 -3.07
N ALA A 11 12.09 -5.59 -4.09
CA ALA A 11 12.17 -4.16 -4.37
C ALA A 11 11.60 -3.32 -3.22
N PHE A 12 10.40 -3.67 -2.72
CA PHE A 12 9.80 -2.97 -1.59
C PHE A 12 10.57 -3.19 -0.28
N SER A 13 11.15 -4.37 -0.07
CA SER A 13 12.02 -4.65 1.09
C SER A 13 13.28 -3.81 1.06
N THR A 14 13.90 -3.65 -0.11
CA THR A 14 15.05 -2.75 -0.31
C THR A 14 14.67 -1.30 -0.01
N LEU A 15 13.50 -0.86 -0.50
CA LEU A 15 12.99 0.48 -0.22
C LEU A 15 12.72 0.70 1.27
N TRP A 16 12.18 -0.32 1.95
CA TRP A 16 11.95 -0.31 3.38
C TRP A 16 13.26 -0.19 4.17
N GLN A 17 14.31 -0.90 3.79
CA GLN A 17 15.62 -0.76 4.43
C GLN A 17 16.17 0.66 4.29
N ALA A 18 15.94 1.31 3.15
CA ALA A 18 16.40 2.67 2.90
C ALA A 18 15.56 3.75 3.61
N GLN A 19 14.24 3.56 3.70
CA GLN A 19 13.29 4.63 4.07
C GLN A 19 12.47 4.33 5.34
N GLY A 20 12.45 3.08 5.81
CA GLY A 20 11.53 2.60 6.85
C GLY A 20 11.70 3.31 8.19
N ALA A 21 12.93 3.69 8.54
CA ALA A 21 13.23 4.45 9.76
C ALA A 21 12.60 5.85 9.77
N ALA A 22 12.24 6.41 8.61
CA ALA A 22 11.60 7.70 8.45
C ALA A 22 10.23 7.60 7.76
N ALA A 23 9.60 6.40 7.79
CA ALA A 23 8.34 6.17 7.09
C ALA A 23 7.22 7.12 7.57
N ASP A 24 7.22 7.49 8.86
CA ASP A 24 6.32 8.44 9.50
C ASP A 24 6.51 9.90 9.04
N LYS A 25 7.63 10.20 8.38
CA LYS A 25 7.92 11.52 7.78
C LYS A 25 7.64 11.57 6.28
N LEU A 26 7.41 10.42 5.64
CA LEU A 26 7.05 10.38 4.22
C LEU A 26 5.67 11.01 4.00
N PRO A 27 5.46 11.72 2.86
CA PRO A 27 4.13 12.10 2.41
C PRO A 27 3.18 10.90 2.40
N ILE A 28 1.91 11.14 2.72
CA ILE A 28 0.90 10.08 2.91
C ILE A 28 0.85 9.09 1.75
N HIS A 29 0.98 9.57 0.51
CA HIS A 29 0.97 8.72 -0.68
C HIS A 29 2.18 7.79 -0.73
N LEU A 30 3.39 8.31 -0.53
CA LEU A 30 4.62 7.50 -0.54
C LEU A 30 4.63 6.49 0.60
N ARG A 31 4.18 6.89 1.79
CA ARG A 31 4.01 5.99 2.94
C ARG A 31 3.02 4.87 2.64
N GLY A 32 1.88 5.22 2.04
CA GLY A 32 0.84 4.30 1.63
C GLY A 32 1.31 3.28 0.60
N GLU A 33 1.99 3.73 -0.47
CA GLU A 33 2.52 2.82 -1.49
C GLU A 33 3.65 1.93 -0.96
N LEU A 34 4.53 2.45 -0.11
CA LEU A 34 5.59 1.63 0.51
C LEU A 34 5.00 0.50 1.37
N LEU A 35 4.15 0.85 2.34
CA LEU A 35 3.59 -0.14 3.27
C LEU A 35 2.56 -1.05 2.57
N GLY A 36 1.74 -0.51 1.68
CA GLY A 36 0.78 -1.28 0.89
C GLY A 36 1.49 -2.24 -0.07
N GLY A 37 2.57 -1.80 -0.72
CA GLY A 37 3.38 -2.62 -1.62
C GLY A 37 4.03 -3.80 -0.92
N LEU A 38 4.62 -3.56 0.27
CA LEU A 38 5.09 -4.62 1.16
C LEU A 38 3.96 -5.58 1.53
N ALA A 39 2.80 -5.06 1.95
CA ALA A 39 1.69 -5.90 2.42
C ALA A 39 1.15 -6.81 1.30
N VAL A 40 0.96 -6.28 0.09
CA VAL A 40 0.51 -7.05 -1.08
C VAL A 40 1.55 -8.09 -1.47
N SER A 41 2.82 -7.71 -1.59
CA SER A 41 3.88 -8.62 -2.03
C SER A 41 4.13 -9.74 -0.99
N ALA A 42 4.11 -9.42 0.31
CA ALA A 42 4.14 -10.41 1.39
C ALA A 42 2.94 -11.37 1.30
N GLN A 43 1.72 -10.84 1.15
CA GLN A 43 0.51 -11.66 1.02
C GLN A 43 0.59 -12.60 -0.19
N ARG A 44 1.01 -12.10 -1.35
CA ARG A 44 1.07 -12.87 -2.61
C ARG A 44 2.19 -13.90 -2.63
N THR A 45 3.20 -13.76 -1.78
CA THR A 45 4.33 -14.69 -1.63
C THR A 45 4.19 -15.61 -0.42
N GLY A 46 3.01 -15.66 0.22
CA GLY A 46 2.73 -16.59 1.32
C GLY A 46 3.20 -16.15 2.70
N ARG A 47 3.69 -14.92 2.85
CA ARG A 47 4.17 -14.34 4.12
C ARG A 47 3.02 -13.70 4.89
N ALA A 48 2.04 -14.53 5.28
CA ALA A 48 0.77 -14.06 5.83
C ALA A 48 0.92 -13.27 7.15
N GLN A 49 1.84 -13.69 8.02
CA GLN A 49 2.11 -12.99 9.28
C GLN A 49 2.69 -11.59 9.01
N GLU A 50 3.71 -11.49 8.16
CA GLU A 50 4.33 -10.21 7.80
C GLU A 50 3.32 -9.27 7.14
N ALA A 51 2.46 -9.80 6.24
CA ALA A 51 1.38 -9.02 5.65
C ALA A 51 0.42 -8.46 6.72
N ALA A 52 0.08 -9.23 7.76
CA ALA A 52 -0.78 -8.76 8.85
C ALA A 52 -0.10 -7.67 9.70
N GLU A 53 1.19 -7.81 10.00
CA GLU A 53 1.97 -6.81 10.73
C GLU A 53 2.07 -5.48 9.95
N LEU A 54 2.22 -5.56 8.63
CA LEU A 54 2.22 -4.40 7.74
C LEU A 54 0.86 -3.71 7.69
N VAL A 55 -0.23 -4.48 7.65
CA VAL A 55 -1.60 -3.95 7.76
C VAL A 55 -1.80 -3.20 9.08
N ASP A 56 -1.33 -3.77 10.20
CA ASP A 56 -1.41 -3.11 11.51
C ASP A 56 -0.59 -1.81 11.55
N ARG A 57 0.57 -1.80 10.89
CA ARG A 57 1.39 -0.60 10.76
C ARG A 57 0.70 0.48 9.92
N ILE A 58 -0.01 0.12 8.85
CA ILE A 58 -0.83 1.08 8.07
C ILE A 58 -1.93 1.67 8.94
N LEU A 59 -2.63 0.84 9.71
CA LEU A 59 -3.68 1.29 10.64
C LEU A 59 -3.14 2.21 11.73
N THR A 60 -1.92 1.97 12.20
CA THR A 60 -1.28 2.80 13.22
C THR A 60 -0.83 4.16 12.65
N LEU A 61 -0.22 4.17 11.46
CA LEU A 61 0.41 5.37 10.90
C LEU A 61 -0.52 6.22 10.04
N MET A 62 -1.62 5.66 9.55
CA MET A 62 -2.50 6.29 8.57
C MET A 62 -3.99 5.89 8.73
N PRO A 63 -4.56 5.84 9.95
CA PRO A 63 -5.91 5.29 10.18
C PRO A 63 -7.00 6.01 9.38
N ASP A 64 -6.94 7.33 9.29
CA ASP A 64 -7.99 8.18 8.69
C ASP A 64 -7.77 8.45 7.19
N THR A 65 -7.14 7.51 6.50
CA THR A 65 -6.78 7.67 5.07
C THR A 65 -7.39 6.57 4.20
N PRO A 66 -7.39 6.75 2.86
CA PRO A 66 -7.81 5.68 1.96
C PRO A 66 -7.06 4.35 2.19
N TYR A 67 -5.75 4.41 2.49
CA TYR A 67 -4.96 3.23 2.85
C TYR A 67 -5.42 2.62 4.17
N GLY A 68 -5.66 3.43 5.20
CA GLY A 68 -6.20 2.99 6.49
C GLY A 68 -7.56 2.29 6.36
N LYS A 69 -8.45 2.82 5.53
CA LYS A 69 -9.76 2.21 5.25
C LYS A 69 -9.62 0.82 4.61
N VAL A 70 -8.74 0.66 3.62
CA VAL A 70 -8.51 -0.65 2.99
C VAL A 70 -7.78 -1.60 3.93
N ALA A 71 -6.80 -1.12 4.70
CA ALA A 71 -6.12 -1.90 5.73
C ALA A 71 -7.10 -2.44 6.78
N LYS A 72 -8.08 -1.62 7.21
CA LYS A 72 -9.15 -2.04 8.11
C LYS A 72 -9.97 -3.16 7.50
N GLN A 73 -10.37 -3.00 6.23
CA GLN A 73 -11.10 -4.03 5.50
C GLN A 73 -10.31 -5.35 5.40
N TRP A 74 -9.01 -5.29 5.11
CA TRP A 74 -8.14 -6.47 5.09
C TRP A 74 -8.00 -7.11 6.47
N LYS A 75 -7.95 -6.32 7.55
CA LYS A 75 -7.86 -6.82 8.92
C LYS A 75 -9.16 -7.54 9.34
N GLU A 76 -10.30 -6.96 9.01
CA GLU A 76 -11.63 -7.53 9.31
C GLU A 76 -11.95 -8.75 8.44
N ASN A 77 -11.48 -8.75 7.19
CA ASN A 77 -11.67 -9.85 6.25
C ASN A 77 -10.37 -10.12 5.44
N PRO A 78 -9.44 -10.94 5.96
CA PRO A 78 -8.19 -11.24 5.26
C PRO A 78 -8.35 -11.82 3.85
N ALA A 79 -9.48 -12.46 3.55
CA ALA A 79 -9.75 -12.97 2.22
C ALA A 79 -9.95 -11.84 1.18
N SER A 80 -10.34 -10.63 1.61
CA SER A 80 -10.51 -9.47 0.72
C SER A 80 -9.20 -9.02 0.08
N ALA A 81 -8.04 -9.37 0.66
CA ALA A 81 -6.74 -9.03 0.09
C ALA A 81 -6.52 -9.59 -1.33
N LYS A 82 -7.30 -10.61 -1.71
CA LYS A 82 -7.26 -11.19 -3.06
C LYS A 82 -7.94 -10.31 -4.10
N THR A 83 -8.91 -9.50 -3.70
CA THR A 83 -9.83 -8.75 -4.60
C THR A 83 -9.83 -7.24 -4.39
N VAL A 84 -9.36 -6.76 -3.23
CA VAL A 84 -9.32 -5.34 -2.88
C VAL A 84 -7.87 -4.89 -2.86
N THR A 85 -7.51 -4.00 -3.78
CA THR A 85 -6.15 -3.45 -3.87
C THR A 85 -5.93 -2.42 -2.77
N ILE A 86 -4.84 -2.55 -2.01
CA ILE A 86 -4.41 -1.57 -0.99
C ILE A 86 -3.34 -0.60 -1.53
N THR A 87 -2.74 -0.92 -2.68
CA THR A 87 -1.86 -0.05 -3.46
C THR A 87 -2.61 0.60 -4.61
N CYS A 88 -2.03 1.63 -5.21
CA CYS A 88 -2.51 2.22 -6.46
C CYS A 88 -4.03 2.49 -6.43
N LEU A 89 -4.55 3.10 -5.34
CA LEU A 89 -5.98 3.34 -5.05
C LEU A 89 -6.63 4.31 -6.06
N ASN A 90 -6.67 3.86 -7.30
CA ASN A 90 -7.09 4.49 -8.53
C ASN A 90 -6.22 5.70 -8.93
N CYS A 91 -5.11 5.98 -8.26
CA CYS A 91 -4.30 7.20 -8.52
C CYS A 91 -3.58 7.15 -9.88
N HIS A 92 -3.35 5.96 -10.41
CA HIS A 92 -2.71 5.70 -11.70
C HIS A 92 -3.71 5.30 -12.80
N GLU A 93 -4.94 5.82 -12.71
CA GLU A 93 -5.91 5.69 -13.79
C GLU A 93 -5.71 6.78 -14.86
N GLN A 94 -5.79 6.38 -16.13
CA GLN A 94 -5.66 7.30 -17.25
C GLN A 94 -6.72 8.41 -17.15
N GLY A 95 -6.28 9.67 -17.26
CA GLY A 95 -7.15 10.84 -17.21
C GLY A 95 -7.41 11.43 -15.82
N ARG A 96 -7.14 10.70 -14.72
CA ARG A 96 -7.44 11.18 -13.35
C ARG A 96 -6.65 12.44 -12.97
N LEU A 97 -5.36 12.51 -13.31
CA LEU A 97 -4.53 13.70 -13.08
C LEU A 97 -5.04 14.91 -13.86
N THR A 98 -5.37 14.72 -15.15
CA THR A 98 -5.90 15.79 -16.01
C THR A 98 -7.18 16.39 -15.43
N THR A 99 -8.13 15.55 -15.01
CA THR A 99 -9.37 16.00 -14.37
C THR A 99 -9.09 16.76 -13.06
N ARG A 100 -8.17 16.26 -12.22
CA ARG A 100 -7.80 16.95 -10.97
C ARG A 100 -7.17 18.31 -11.23
N MET A 101 -6.24 18.40 -12.18
CA MET A 101 -5.60 19.67 -12.56
C MET A 101 -6.62 20.69 -13.07
N ALA A 102 -7.64 20.27 -13.83
CA ALA A 102 -8.71 21.16 -14.27
C ALA A 102 -9.52 21.73 -13.09
N SER A 103 -9.80 20.92 -12.06
CA SER A 103 -10.55 21.36 -10.87
C SER A 103 -9.78 22.34 -9.96
N LEU A 104 -8.45 22.34 -10.01
CA LEU A 104 -7.59 23.18 -9.15
C LEU A 104 -7.26 24.55 -9.77
N LYS A 105 -7.64 24.77 -11.03
CA LYS A 105 -7.43 26.04 -11.76
C LYS A 105 -8.66 26.97 -11.73
N GLN A 106 -9.63 26.67 -10.86
CA GLN A 106 -10.81 27.50 -10.57
C GLN A 106 -10.58 28.24 -9.26
#